data_AF-A0A3A8H9I1-F1
#
_entry.id   AF-A0A3A8H9I1-F1
#
_cell.length_a   1.000
_cell.length_b   1.000
_cell.length_c   1.000
_cell.angle_alpha   90.00
_cell.angle_beta   90.00
_cell.angle_gamma   90.00
#
_symmetry.space_group_name_H-M   'P 1'
#
loop_
_entity.id
_entity.type
_entity.pdbx_description
1 polymer ?
#
loop_
_entity_poly.entity_id
_entity_poly.type
_entity_poly.pdbx_seq_one_letter_code
_entity_poly.pdbx_strand_id
1 'polypeptide(L)'
;MSPSKPGRNDPCPCGSGKKYKACHAAEDRAKAAPPPTAPAHPLKQDLEAAMSLLGDADVSRLSQALEHLGVLLQAAGPQPGLRYDDKAFSDHVGQALAKLAAQEGLDALEARNSLRVGVVRELGTRGFQEKLGAGLLAQAAKSGRTPEERRALCVGALLATAAKKTGKVRPEDNPVLDVVFDVQFREWSQKHAEVVRKYESLVAGMEQEDLTPEASEALRKAEAGELDALVKHVQADPALVERISREAKERAQRVEAKLRDPATPSVFSPEEELWLTVALWEPLRAMKSQPKEPEARRQVIAALLRAVKGAVDADFLEGMLERMREGAKDPAADEPTREWLTDAAIAFEAEPARLVLAALLTARQEAKGRSAEELVALADLKALPAWTPEQLEPYRQLLEKEGRASGAERIRRAQDWLREHPVQLDAEA
;
A
#
# COMPACT_ATOMS: atom_id res chain seq x y z
N MET A 1 55.23 1.41 10.02
CA MET A 1 55.29 1.59 11.49
C MET A 1 54.70 2.96 11.80
N SER A 2 53.53 3.02 12.43
CA SER A 2 52.90 4.29 12.79
C SER A 2 53.68 4.93 13.93
N PRO A 3 54.02 6.24 13.88
CA PRO A 3 54.69 6.88 15.00
C PRO A 3 53.76 6.85 16.22
N SER A 4 54.20 6.19 17.30
CA SER A 4 53.48 6.14 18.57
C SER A 4 53.27 7.56 19.08
N LYS A 5 52.02 7.91 19.43
CA LYS A 5 51.67 9.21 20.02
C LYS A 5 52.62 9.50 21.19
N PRO A 6 53.23 10.69 21.29
CA PRO A 6 54.16 11.02 22.36
C PRO A 6 53.46 10.89 23.72
N GLY A 7 54.14 10.25 24.67
CA GLY A 7 53.68 10.14 26.04
C GLY A 7 53.55 11.53 26.67
N ARG A 8 52.58 11.70 27.58
CA ARG A 8 52.24 13.00 28.18
C ARG A 8 53.44 13.73 28.82
N ASN A 9 54.42 13.00 29.33
CA ASN A 9 55.62 13.56 29.97
C ASN A 9 56.87 13.58 29.06
N ASP A 10 56.79 13.06 27.84
CA ASP A 10 57.91 12.99 26.91
C ASP A 10 58.29 14.38 26.37
N PRO A 11 59.52 14.59 25.86
CA PRO A 11 59.88 15.80 25.15
C PRO A 11 58.92 16.05 23.99
N CYS A 12 58.49 17.31 23.83
CA CYS A 12 57.55 17.68 22.79
C CYS A 12 58.22 17.54 21.41
N PRO A 13 57.58 16.88 20.42
CA PRO A 13 58.17 16.63 19.10
C PRO A 13 58.42 17.89 18.26
N CYS A 14 57.95 19.06 18.70
CA CYS A 14 58.26 20.34 18.06
C CYS A 14 59.69 20.86 18.33
N GLY A 15 60.50 20.14 19.13
CA GLY A 15 61.88 20.52 19.44
C GLY A 15 62.02 21.63 20.49
N SER A 16 60.94 22.01 21.18
CA SER A 16 60.96 23.12 22.17
C SER A 16 61.67 22.82 23.48
N GLY A 17 62.10 21.57 23.71
CA GLY A 17 62.70 21.12 24.98
C GLY A 17 61.71 20.98 26.16
N LYS A 18 60.45 21.37 26.00
CA LYS A 18 59.40 21.25 27.03
C LYS A 18 58.73 19.87 27.00
N LYS A 19 58.16 19.42 28.12
CA LYS A 19 57.32 18.20 28.17
C LYS A 19 56.05 18.40 27.33
N TYR A 20 55.60 17.38 26.59
CA TYR A 20 54.46 17.44 25.68
C TYR A 20 53.19 18.01 26.35
N LYS A 21 52.90 17.62 27.59
CA LYS A 21 51.76 18.16 28.38
C LYS A 21 51.77 19.68 28.59
N ALA A 22 52.94 20.31 28.57
CA ALA A 22 53.13 21.74 28.81
C ALA A 22 53.35 22.53 27.51
N CYS A 23 53.20 21.87 26.35
CA CYS A 23 53.40 22.47 25.04
C CYS A 23 52.18 22.18 24.16
N HIS A 24 52.23 21.18 23.27
CA HIS A 24 51.18 20.95 22.27
C HIS A 24 50.01 20.07 22.75
N ALA A 25 50.09 19.45 23.93
CA ALA A 25 49.02 18.55 24.38
C ALA A 25 47.64 19.23 24.52
N ALA A 26 47.58 20.52 24.83
CA ALA A 26 46.32 21.26 24.91
C ALA A 26 45.74 21.53 23.51
N GLU A 27 46.58 21.95 22.56
CA GLU A 27 46.18 22.17 21.17
C GLU A 27 45.78 20.89 20.47
N ASP A 28 46.54 19.80 20.65
CA ASP A 28 46.21 18.50 20.07
C ASP A 28 44.93 17.94 20.67
N ARG A 29 44.65 18.22 21.95
CA ARG A 29 43.35 17.88 22.58
C ARG A 29 42.20 18.74 22.05
N ALA A 30 42.45 20.01 21.73
CA ALA A 30 41.47 20.88 21.09
C ALA A 30 41.18 20.46 19.64
N LYS A 31 42.21 20.04 18.88
CA LYS A 31 42.06 19.49 17.52
C LYS A 31 41.40 18.10 17.51
N ALA A 32 41.56 17.32 18.58
CA ALA A 32 40.92 16.03 18.75
C ALA A 32 39.50 16.12 19.34
N ALA A 33 39.05 17.30 19.77
CA ALA A 33 37.67 17.50 20.18
C ALA A 33 36.78 17.43 18.94
N PRO A 34 35.71 16.61 18.93
CA PRO A 34 34.76 16.62 17.82
C PRO A 34 34.16 18.03 17.69
N PRO A 35 33.94 18.52 16.45
CA PRO A 35 33.33 19.82 16.26
C PRO A 35 31.96 19.87 16.95
N PRO A 36 31.55 21.03 17.51
CA PRO A 36 30.23 21.16 18.11
C PRO A 36 29.16 20.81 17.08
N THR A 37 28.29 19.86 17.44
CA THR A 37 27.16 19.44 16.61
C THR A 37 26.27 20.66 16.37
N ALA A 38 26.17 21.08 15.10
CA ALA A 38 25.19 22.08 14.69
C ALA A 38 23.79 21.63 15.16
N PRO A 39 22.92 22.54 15.62
CA PRO A 39 21.56 22.19 16.01
C PRO A 39 20.88 21.45 14.85
N ALA A 40 20.26 20.31 15.16
CA ALA A 40 19.60 19.49 14.16
C ALA A 40 18.50 20.30 13.48
N HIS A 41 18.47 20.30 12.15
CA HIS A 41 17.39 20.93 11.39
C HIS A 41 16.05 20.32 11.83
N PRO A 42 15.00 21.13 12.10
CA PRO A 42 13.74 20.64 12.68
C PRO A 42 13.05 19.58 11.82
N LEU A 43 13.27 19.63 10.49
CA LEU A 43 12.73 18.67 9.52
C LEU A 43 13.72 17.56 9.14
N LYS A 44 14.81 17.35 9.88
CA LYS A 44 15.86 16.39 9.49
C LYS A 44 15.28 14.98 9.28
N GLN A 45 14.47 14.51 10.22
CA GLN A 45 13.85 13.18 10.14
C GLN A 45 12.83 13.10 8.99
N ASP A 46 12.02 14.15 8.79
CA ASP A 46 11.04 14.19 7.70
C ASP A 46 11.72 14.20 6.32
N LEU A 47 12.85 14.91 6.19
CA LEU A 47 13.67 14.95 4.98
C LEU A 47 14.34 13.59 4.70
N GLU A 48 14.86 12.92 5.73
CA GLU A 48 15.40 11.57 5.60
C GLU A 48 14.32 10.58 5.18
N ALA A 49 13.11 10.67 5.76
CA ALA A 49 11.96 9.86 5.36
C ALA A 49 11.51 10.15 3.91
N ALA A 50 11.51 11.42 3.50
CA ALA A 50 11.18 11.83 2.13
C ALA A 50 12.23 11.35 1.11
N MET A 51 13.52 11.41 1.45
CA MET A 51 14.59 10.86 0.61
C MET A 51 14.49 9.35 0.47
N SER A 52 14.14 8.65 1.57
CA SER A 52 13.89 7.21 1.55
C SER A 52 12.73 6.87 0.62
N LEU A 53 11.63 7.63 0.70
CA LEU A 53 10.46 7.46 -0.18
C LEU A 53 10.81 7.66 -1.67
N LEU A 54 11.62 8.67 -1.98
CA LEU A 54 12.06 8.94 -3.37
C LEU A 54 13.00 7.86 -3.93
N GLY A 55 13.66 7.11 -3.05
CA GLY A 55 14.49 5.97 -3.42
C GLY A 55 13.75 4.62 -3.38
N ASP A 56 12.47 4.62 -3.01
CA ASP A 56 11.66 3.42 -2.92
C ASP A 56 11.32 2.89 -4.33
N ALA A 57 11.32 1.57 -4.49
CA ALA A 57 10.89 0.92 -5.73
C ALA A 57 9.37 0.95 -5.90
N ASP A 58 8.64 1.08 -4.78
CA ASP A 58 7.20 1.26 -4.79
C ASP A 58 6.81 2.72 -5.03
N VAL A 59 6.52 3.02 -6.30
CA VAL A 59 6.07 4.33 -6.76
C VAL A 59 4.67 4.70 -6.25
N SER A 60 3.86 3.76 -5.76
CA SER A 60 2.50 4.05 -5.27
C SER A 60 2.52 4.98 -4.06
N ARG A 61 3.51 4.80 -3.17
CA ARG A 61 3.70 5.63 -1.98
C ARG A 61 4.14 7.05 -2.36
N LEU A 62 4.91 7.19 -3.44
CA LEU A 62 5.25 8.49 -4.00
C LEU A 62 4.01 9.17 -4.60
N SER A 63 3.18 8.44 -5.35
CA SER A 63 1.91 8.96 -5.87
C SER A 63 0.99 9.44 -4.75
N GLN A 64 0.78 8.64 -3.71
CA GLN A 64 -0.01 9.03 -2.53
C GLN A 64 0.54 10.28 -1.85
N ALA A 65 1.87 10.41 -1.73
CA ALA A 65 2.49 11.60 -1.16
C ALA A 65 2.26 12.84 -2.04
N LEU A 66 2.24 12.70 -3.37
CA LEU A 66 1.96 13.79 -4.31
C LEU A 66 0.47 14.18 -4.33
N GLU A 67 -0.44 13.22 -4.22
CA GLU A 67 -1.87 13.49 -4.05
C GLU A 67 -2.14 14.25 -2.75
N HIS A 68 -1.56 13.78 -1.65
CA HIS A 68 -1.66 14.44 -0.34
C HIS A 68 -1.05 15.85 -0.42
N LEU A 69 0.08 16.02 -1.11
CA LEU A 69 0.67 17.33 -1.36
C LEU A 69 -0.32 18.27 -2.09
N GLY A 70 -1.05 17.76 -3.08
CA GLY A 70 -2.09 18.53 -3.78
C GLY A 70 -3.18 19.04 -2.85
N VAL A 71 -3.69 18.19 -1.95
CA VAL A 71 -4.67 18.57 -0.92
C VAL A 71 -4.11 19.66 0.00
N LEU A 72 -2.86 19.52 0.44
CA LEU A 72 -2.20 20.51 1.29
C LEU A 72 -1.98 21.84 0.60
N LEU A 73 -1.60 21.81 -0.68
CA LEU A 73 -1.43 23.01 -1.49
C LEU A 73 -2.76 23.73 -1.66
N GLN A 74 -3.85 23.00 -1.92
CA GLN A 74 -5.19 23.57 -2.02
C GLN A 74 -5.62 24.22 -0.70
N ALA A 75 -5.45 23.52 0.43
CA ALA A 75 -5.78 24.03 1.75
C ALA A 75 -4.93 25.27 2.16
N ALA A 76 -3.68 25.34 1.71
CA ALA A 76 -2.82 26.50 1.94
C ALA A 76 -3.25 27.75 1.15
N GLY A 77 -4.06 27.58 0.10
CA GLY A 77 -4.47 28.63 -0.83
C GLY A 77 -3.33 29.13 -1.73
N PRO A 78 -3.61 30.13 -2.59
CA PRO A 78 -2.66 30.65 -3.57
C PRO A 78 -1.62 31.57 -2.89
N GLN A 79 -0.65 30.96 -2.21
CA GLN A 79 0.44 31.67 -1.54
C GLN A 79 1.60 31.95 -2.52
N PRO A 80 2.28 33.11 -2.39
CA PRO A 80 3.49 33.39 -3.16
C PRO A 80 4.53 32.28 -3.01
N GLY A 81 5.02 31.77 -4.14
CA GLY A 81 5.99 30.68 -4.18
C GLY A 81 5.38 29.27 -4.19
N LEU A 82 4.08 29.09 -3.91
CA LEU A 82 3.40 27.80 -4.03
C LEU A 82 2.53 27.67 -5.30
N ARG A 83 2.45 28.75 -6.09
CA ARG A 83 1.71 28.85 -7.35
C ARG A 83 2.56 29.57 -8.39
N TYR A 84 2.29 29.29 -9.66
CA TYR A 84 2.76 30.14 -10.75
C TYR A 84 2.18 31.56 -10.57
N ASP A 85 2.81 32.54 -11.21
CA ASP A 85 2.27 33.89 -11.26
C ASP A 85 0.87 33.89 -11.89
N ASP A 86 -0.12 34.44 -11.19
CA ASP A 86 -1.54 34.35 -11.59
C ASP A 86 -1.81 34.96 -12.97
N LYS A 87 -1.16 36.09 -13.28
CA LYS A 87 -1.34 36.75 -14.58
C LYS A 87 -0.70 35.92 -15.69
N ALA A 88 0.54 35.49 -15.50
CA ALA A 88 1.25 34.67 -16.48
C ALA A 88 0.53 33.33 -16.73
N PHE A 89 0.02 32.70 -15.67
CA PHE A 89 -0.76 31.47 -15.75
C PHE A 89 -2.05 31.69 -16.54
N SER A 90 -2.84 32.71 -16.20
CA SER A 90 -4.11 33.00 -16.88
C SER A 90 -3.90 33.34 -18.37
N ASP A 91 -2.90 34.17 -18.68
CA ASP A 91 -2.57 34.53 -20.06
C ASP A 91 -2.17 33.28 -20.88
N HIS A 92 -1.33 32.41 -20.31
CA HIS A 92 -0.86 31.21 -21.00
C HIS A 92 -1.98 30.19 -21.18
N VAL A 93 -2.75 29.89 -20.13
CA VAL A 93 -3.89 28.96 -20.17
C VAL A 93 -4.93 29.44 -21.17
N GLY A 94 -5.29 30.72 -21.15
CA GLY A 94 -6.26 31.29 -22.09
C GLY A 94 -5.83 31.15 -23.55
N GLN A 95 -4.55 31.44 -23.85
CA GLN A 95 -3.98 31.27 -25.19
C GLN A 95 -3.91 29.79 -25.61
N ALA A 96 -3.53 28.90 -24.69
CA ALA A 96 -3.42 27.47 -24.95
C ALA A 96 -4.80 26.85 -25.22
N LEU A 97 -5.81 27.17 -24.39
CA LEU A 97 -7.19 26.72 -24.61
C LEU A 97 -7.74 27.19 -25.95
N ALA A 98 -7.49 28.44 -26.34
CA ALA A 98 -7.91 28.96 -27.65
C ALA A 98 -7.26 28.20 -28.82
N LYS A 99 -5.98 27.80 -28.68
CA LYS A 99 -5.27 26.99 -29.69
C LYS A 99 -5.80 25.56 -29.75
N LEU A 100 -6.00 24.92 -28.59
CA LEU A 100 -6.50 23.55 -28.50
C LEU A 100 -7.93 23.42 -29.03
N ALA A 101 -8.79 24.39 -28.73
CA ALA A 101 -10.16 24.42 -29.25
C ALA A 101 -10.26 24.60 -30.77
N ALA A 102 -9.20 25.07 -31.42
CA ALA A 102 -9.12 25.19 -32.88
C ALA A 102 -8.61 23.91 -33.57
N GLN A 103 -8.19 22.90 -32.81
CA GLN A 103 -7.72 21.62 -33.34
C GLN A 103 -8.89 20.65 -33.50
N GLU A 104 -9.02 20.05 -34.68
CA GLU A 104 -10.02 19.01 -34.94
C GLU A 104 -9.51 17.64 -34.48
N GLY A 105 -10.37 16.84 -33.85
CA GLY A 105 -10.08 15.45 -33.49
C GLY A 105 -9.22 15.25 -32.24
N LEU A 106 -8.92 16.32 -31.49
CA LEU A 106 -8.19 16.24 -30.23
C LEU A 106 -9.10 15.73 -29.11
N ASP A 107 -8.70 14.66 -28.43
CA ASP A 107 -9.44 14.21 -27.24
C ASP A 107 -9.11 15.06 -26.01
N ALA A 108 -9.95 14.95 -24.98
CA ALA A 108 -9.84 15.81 -23.81
C ALA A 108 -8.60 15.54 -22.95
N LEU A 109 -8.08 14.30 -22.95
CA LEU A 109 -6.88 13.94 -22.21
C LEU A 109 -5.62 14.45 -22.92
N GLU A 110 -5.54 14.30 -24.24
CA GLU A 110 -4.48 14.86 -25.08
C GLU A 110 -4.44 16.38 -24.96
N ALA A 111 -5.61 17.02 -24.93
CA ALA A 111 -5.73 18.44 -24.67
C ALA A 111 -5.23 18.82 -23.27
N ARG A 112 -5.60 18.06 -22.23
CA ARG A 112 -5.14 18.30 -20.85
C ARG A 112 -3.63 18.18 -20.75
N ASN A 113 -3.07 17.10 -21.28
CA ASN A 113 -1.63 16.84 -21.26
C ASN A 113 -0.87 17.93 -22.02
N SER A 114 -1.36 18.34 -23.19
CA SER A 114 -0.76 19.42 -23.98
C SER A 114 -0.78 20.76 -23.23
N LEU A 115 -1.90 21.07 -22.58
CA LEU A 115 -2.04 22.27 -21.74
C LEU A 115 -1.08 22.24 -20.55
N ARG A 116 -1.05 21.13 -19.80
CA ARG A 116 -0.18 20.92 -18.64
C ARG A 116 1.28 21.09 -19.03
N VAL A 117 1.74 20.34 -20.04
CA VAL A 117 3.15 20.38 -20.50
C VAL A 117 3.52 21.78 -20.99
N GLY A 118 2.64 22.45 -21.73
CA GLY A 118 2.87 23.83 -22.17
C GLY A 118 3.07 24.80 -21.01
N VAL A 119 2.19 24.76 -20.01
CA VAL A 119 2.25 25.62 -18.82
C VAL A 119 3.49 25.30 -17.99
N VAL A 120 3.75 24.03 -17.70
CA VAL A 120 4.90 23.60 -16.89
C VAL A 120 6.21 23.97 -17.58
N ARG A 121 6.30 23.82 -18.90
CA ARG A 121 7.49 24.21 -19.67
C ARG A 121 7.76 25.70 -19.64
N GLU A 122 6.72 26.52 -19.72
CA GLU A 122 6.84 27.98 -19.73
C GLU A 122 7.07 28.56 -18.33
N LEU A 123 6.28 28.13 -17.34
CA LEU A 123 6.21 28.75 -16.02
C LEU A 123 6.99 27.99 -14.95
N GLY A 124 7.28 26.71 -15.17
CA GLY A 124 8.08 25.83 -14.30
C GLY A 124 9.57 26.15 -14.26
N THR A 125 9.94 27.43 -14.37
CA THR A 125 11.32 27.89 -14.40
C THR A 125 12.10 27.45 -13.15
N ARG A 126 13.43 27.38 -13.27
CA ARG A 126 14.31 27.10 -12.12
C ARG A 126 14.07 28.08 -10.96
N GLY A 127 13.87 29.36 -11.26
CA GLY A 127 13.59 30.37 -10.25
C GLY A 127 12.27 30.12 -9.52
N PHE A 128 11.24 29.65 -10.23
CA PHE A 128 9.99 29.21 -9.62
C PHE A 128 10.19 27.97 -8.74
N GLN A 129 10.83 26.93 -9.27
CA GLN A 129 11.13 25.68 -8.56
C GLN A 129 11.90 25.90 -7.24
N GLU A 130 12.85 26.86 -7.22
CA GLU A 130 13.57 27.23 -6.00
C GLU A 130 12.67 27.89 -4.96
N LYS A 131 11.76 28.77 -5.38
CA LYS A 131 10.76 29.39 -4.50
C LYS A 131 9.76 28.34 -3.99
N LEU A 132 9.34 27.41 -4.85
CA LEU A 132 8.46 26.30 -4.51
C LEU A 132 9.07 25.41 -3.43
N GLY A 133 10.31 24.96 -3.62
CA GLY A 133 11.01 24.15 -2.62
C GLY A 133 11.12 24.87 -1.27
N ALA A 134 11.48 26.15 -1.27
CA ALA A 134 11.55 26.95 -0.04
C ALA A 134 10.17 27.12 0.63
N GLY A 135 9.12 27.39 -0.16
CA GLY A 135 7.76 27.54 0.31
C GLY A 135 7.21 26.26 0.93
N LEU A 136 7.47 25.11 0.31
CA LEU A 136 7.05 23.80 0.81
C LEU A 136 7.73 23.44 2.14
N LEU A 137 9.04 23.70 2.28
CA LEU A 137 9.74 23.52 3.55
C LEU A 137 9.21 24.45 4.64
N ALA A 138 8.86 25.69 4.29
CA ALA A 138 8.24 26.62 5.23
C ALA A 138 6.85 26.14 5.68
N GLN A 139 6.07 25.51 4.79
CA GLN A 139 4.80 24.87 5.16
C GLN A 139 5.01 23.64 6.06
N ALA A 140 6.03 22.84 5.79
CA ALA A 140 6.37 21.66 6.59
C ALA A 140 6.80 22.03 8.01
N ALA A 141 7.48 23.17 8.18
CA ALA A 141 7.94 23.67 9.46
C ALA A 141 6.84 24.29 10.34
N LYS A 142 5.61 24.45 9.83
CA LYS A 142 4.50 24.99 10.63
C LYS A 142 4.11 24.02 11.74
N SER A 143 3.76 24.57 12.90
CA SER A 143 3.21 23.79 14.01
C SER A 143 1.85 23.17 13.64
N GLY A 144 1.52 22.03 14.24
CA GLY A 144 0.24 21.36 14.04
C GLY A 144 0.17 20.43 12.83
N ARG A 145 1.26 20.25 12.08
CA ARG A 145 1.32 19.27 10.98
C ARG A 145 1.49 17.83 11.50
N THR A 146 0.87 16.86 10.83
CA THR A 146 1.15 15.44 11.07
C THR A 146 2.49 15.03 10.44
N PRO A 147 3.10 13.90 10.87
CA PRO A 147 4.28 13.34 10.21
C PRO A 147 4.06 13.07 8.72
N GLU A 148 2.86 12.62 8.33
CA GLU A 148 2.49 12.33 6.95
C GLU A 148 2.46 13.62 6.10
N GLU A 149 1.82 14.68 6.61
CA GLU A 149 1.79 15.98 5.94
C GLU A 149 3.19 16.57 5.77
N ARG A 150 4.02 16.51 6.83
CA ARG A 150 5.41 16.98 6.76
C ARG A 150 6.21 16.21 5.71
N ARG A 151 6.02 14.89 5.63
CA ARG A 151 6.68 14.04 4.65
C ARG A 151 6.25 14.40 3.23
N ALA A 152 4.96 14.55 2.95
CA ALA A 152 4.45 14.97 1.63
C ALA A 152 5.04 16.31 1.19
N LEU A 153 5.07 17.30 2.09
CA LEU A 153 5.69 18.61 1.84
C LEU A 153 7.19 18.52 1.60
N CYS A 154 7.90 17.67 2.36
CA CYS A 154 9.34 17.44 2.17
C CYS A 154 9.65 16.73 0.84
N VAL A 155 8.84 15.76 0.43
CA VAL A 155 8.92 15.09 -0.87
C VAL A 155 8.77 16.11 -2.00
N GLY A 156 7.73 16.93 -1.95
CA GLY A 156 7.52 18.01 -2.92
C GLY A 156 8.70 18.99 -2.96
N ALA A 157 9.26 19.36 -1.80
CA ALA A 157 10.41 20.27 -1.74
C ALA A 157 11.68 19.66 -2.36
N LEU A 158 11.93 18.37 -2.12
CA LEU A 158 13.06 17.65 -2.71
C LEU A 158 12.91 17.53 -4.23
N LEU A 159 11.72 17.21 -4.73
CA LEU A 159 11.42 17.14 -6.16
C LEU A 159 11.55 18.52 -6.83
N ALA A 160 11.01 19.58 -6.20
CA ALA A 160 11.13 20.95 -6.71
C ALA A 160 12.60 21.40 -6.81
N THR A 161 13.48 20.90 -5.94
CA THR A 161 14.90 21.28 -5.94
C THR A 161 15.83 20.27 -6.62
N ALA A 162 15.30 19.14 -7.12
CA ALA A 162 16.07 18.06 -7.73
C ALA A 162 16.88 18.52 -8.96
N ALA A 163 16.33 19.44 -9.75
CA ALA A 163 16.97 20.00 -10.93
C ALA A 163 18.33 20.69 -10.63
N LYS A 164 18.57 21.15 -9.39
CA LYS A 164 19.86 21.74 -8.98
C LYS A 164 21.03 20.75 -9.06
N LYS A 165 20.79 19.45 -8.87
CA LYS A 165 21.85 18.43 -8.78
C LYS A 165 22.19 17.78 -10.12
N THR A 166 21.24 17.70 -11.04
CA THR A 166 21.37 16.89 -12.27
C THR A 166 21.54 17.72 -13.53
N GLY A 167 21.16 19.01 -13.53
CA GLY A 167 21.39 19.98 -14.61
C GLY A 167 20.74 19.65 -15.97
N LYS A 168 20.00 18.54 -16.06
CA LYS A 168 19.46 17.96 -17.31
C LYS A 168 17.97 17.65 -17.27
N VAL A 169 17.29 17.90 -16.14
CA VAL A 169 15.87 17.56 -15.97
C VAL A 169 15.03 18.67 -16.58
N ARG A 170 14.18 18.32 -17.54
CA ARG A 170 13.21 19.26 -18.12
C ARG A 170 12.09 19.50 -17.09
N PRO A 171 11.52 20.70 -17.01
CA PRO A 171 10.47 20.98 -16.02
C PRO A 171 9.27 20.05 -16.18
N GLU A 172 8.89 19.67 -17.40
CA GLU A 172 7.81 18.72 -17.68
C GLU A 172 8.07 17.28 -17.18
N ASP A 173 9.32 16.94 -16.82
CA ASP A 173 9.66 15.66 -16.21
C ASP A 173 9.57 15.71 -14.66
N ASN A 174 9.17 16.85 -14.07
CA ASN A 174 9.09 17.02 -12.62
C ASN A 174 7.65 16.89 -12.10
N PRO A 175 7.30 15.77 -11.43
CA PRO A 175 5.92 15.50 -11.04
C PRO A 175 5.34 16.48 -10.02
N VAL A 176 6.18 17.22 -9.28
CA VAL A 176 5.67 18.26 -8.38
C VAL A 176 5.03 19.43 -9.14
N LEU A 177 5.47 19.69 -10.37
CA LEU A 177 4.96 20.78 -11.19
C LEU A 177 3.60 20.44 -11.80
N ASP A 178 3.34 19.15 -12.02
CA ASP A 178 2.01 18.64 -12.40
C ASP A 178 1.01 18.89 -11.27
N VAL A 179 1.37 18.55 -10.03
CA VAL A 179 0.52 18.83 -8.84
C VAL A 179 0.21 20.31 -8.70
N VAL A 180 1.20 21.20 -8.89
CA VAL A 180 0.99 22.65 -8.84
C VAL A 180 0.05 23.11 -9.97
N PHE A 181 0.25 22.60 -11.18
CA PHE A 181 -0.62 22.90 -12.31
C PHE A 181 -2.07 22.49 -12.01
N ASP A 182 -2.31 21.26 -11.57
CA ASP A 182 -3.67 20.76 -11.33
C ASP A 182 -4.41 21.57 -10.26
N VAL A 183 -3.73 21.89 -9.16
CA VAL A 183 -4.32 22.71 -8.09
C VAL A 183 -4.63 24.12 -8.61
N GLN A 184 -3.68 24.78 -9.27
CA GLN A 184 -3.88 26.14 -9.76
C GLN A 184 -4.90 26.20 -10.90
N PHE A 185 -4.95 25.19 -11.77
CA PHE A 185 -5.91 25.12 -12.86
C PHE A 185 -7.33 25.00 -12.32
N ARG A 186 -7.58 24.17 -11.30
CA ARG A 186 -8.88 24.09 -10.61
C ARG A 186 -9.27 25.43 -9.99
N GLU A 187 -8.35 26.09 -9.28
CA GLU A 187 -8.56 27.44 -8.71
C GLU A 187 -8.85 28.48 -9.80
N TRP A 188 -8.15 28.40 -10.93
CA TRP A 188 -8.33 29.30 -12.07
C TRP A 188 -9.70 29.09 -12.73
N SER A 189 -10.11 27.84 -12.97
CA SER A 189 -11.39 27.47 -13.59
C SER A 189 -12.57 28.00 -12.78
N GLN A 190 -12.48 27.94 -11.44
CA GLN A 190 -13.50 28.50 -10.55
C GLN A 190 -13.63 30.04 -10.69
N LYS A 191 -12.51 30.75 -10.89
CA LYS A 191 -12.48 32.21 -11.05
C LYS A 191 -12.86 32.67 -12.47
N HIS A 192 -12.68 31.84 -13.47
CA HIS A 192 -12.85 32.18 -14.90
C HIS A 192 -13.99 31.40 -15.55
N ALA A 193 -15.13 31.28 -14.86
CA ALA A 193 -16.28 30.50 -15.29
C ALA A 193 -16.78 30.86 -16.70
N GLU A 194 -16.67 32.13 -17.14
CA GLU A 194 -17.05 32.54 -18.49
C GLU A 194 -16.12 31.96 -19.57
N VAL A 195 -14.82 31.90 -19.30
CA VAL A 195 -13.83 31.30 -20.21
C VAL A 195 -13.97 29.79 -20.23
N VAL A 196 -14.25 29.17 -19.07
CA VAL A 196 -14.52 27.74 -18.96
C VAL A 196 -15.78 27.36 -19.74
N ARG A 197 -16.87 28.13 -19.61
CA ARG A 197 -18.11 27.92 -20.40
C ARG A 197 -17.86 28.00 -21.91
N LYS A 198 -16.98 28.89 -22.34
CA LYS A 198 -16.61 29.00 -23.76
C LYS A 198 -15.93 27.72 -24.29
N TYR A 199 -15.24 26.97 -23.42
CA TYR A 199 -14.52 25.74 -23.76
C TYR A 199 -15.07 24.52 -22.97
N GLU A 200 -16.35 24.53 -22.61
CA GLU A 200 -16.95 23.60 -21.64
C GLU A 200 -16.78 22.14 -22.05
N SER A 201 -16.97 21.83 -23.33
CA SER A 201 -16.78 20.47 -23.86
C SER A 201 -15.35 19.96 -23.73
N LEU A 202 -14.37 20.86 -23.82
CA LEU A 202 -12.95 20.54 -23.68
C LEU A 202 -12.59 20.38 -22.19
N VAL A 203 -12.99 21.35 -21.35
CA VAL A 203 -12.65 21.36 -19.92
C VAL A 203 -13.37 20.26 -19.14
N ALA A 204 -14.64 19.97 -19.44
CA ALA A 204 -15.39 18.90 -18.79
C ALA A 204 -14.76 17.51 -19.04
N GLY A 205 -14.18 17.30 -20.22
CA GLY A 205 -13.44 16.07 -20.51
C GLY A 205 -12.05 16.04 -19.86
N MET A 206 -11.45 17.21 -19.57
CA MET A 206 -10.18 17.29 -18.83
C MET A 206 -10.39 16.99 -17.34
N GLU A 207 -11.58 17.20 -16.78
CA GLU A 207 -11.87 16.92 -15.35
C GLU A 207 -12.12 15.43 -15.05
N GLN A 208 -12.27 14.59 -16.08
CA GLN A 208 -12.28 13.12 -15.95
C GLN A 208 -10.83 12.62 -15.74
N GLU A 209 -10.64 11.71 -14.77
CA GLU A 209 -9.32 11.29 -14.27
C GLU A 209 -8.38 10.69 -15.35
N ASP A 210 -7.07 10.87 -15.13
CA ASP A 210 -5.92 10.66 -16.01
C ASP A 210 -5.77 9.23 -16.61
N LEU A 211 -6.67 8.84 -17.52
CA LEU A 211 -6.64 7.55 -18.20
C LEU A 211 -6.41 7.75 -19.69
N THR A 212 -5.47 7.03 -20.30
CA THR A 212 -5.30 7.05 -21.76
C THR A 212 -6.64 6.73 -22.45
N PRO A 213 -6.89 7.18 -23.69
CA PRO A 213 -8.14 6.87 -24.40
C PRO A 213 -8.42 5.36 -24.45
N GLU A 214 -7.38 4.54 -24.59
CA GLU A 214 -7.46 3.09 -24.56
C GLU A 214 -7.78 2.56 -23.15
N ALA A 215 -7.21 3.14 -22.10
CA ALA A 215 -7.50 2.78 -20.71
C ALA A 215 -8.94 3.18 -20.31
N SER A 216 -9.39 4.35 -20.75
CA SER A 216 -10.74 4.87 -20.54
C SER A 216 -11.78 3.98 -21.21
N GLU A 217 -11.56 3.60 -22.47
CA GLU A 217 -12.47 2.69 -23.19
C GLU A 217 -12.45 1.28 -22.61
N ALA A 218 -11.28 0.80 -22.16
CA ALA A 218 -11.17 -0.49 -21.49
C ALA A 218 -11.93 -0.51 -20.14
N LEU A 219 -11.88 0.58 -19.38
CA LEU A 219 -12.64 0.74 -18.14
C LEU A 219 -14.14 0.87 -18.38
N ARG A 220 -14.57 1.66 -19.37
CA ARG A 220 -15.98 1.78 -19.76
C ARG A 220 -16.58 0.41 -20.16
N LYS A 221 -15.81 -0.41 -20.88
CA LYS A 221 -16.20 -1.78 -21.21
C LYS A 221 -16.26 -2.68 -19.98
N ALA A 222 -15.30 -2.57 -19.07
CA ALA A 222 -15.32 -3.31 -17.81
C ALA A 222 -16.55 -2.97 -16.94
N GLU A 223 -16.94 -1.70 -16.87
CA GLU A 223 -18.17 -1.26 -16.17
C GLU A 223 -19.45 -1.84 -16.80
N ALA A 224 -19.44 -2.09 -18.11
CA ALA A 224 -20.50 -2.79 -18.82
C ALA A 224 -20.42 -4.34 -18.71
N GLY A 225 -19.46 -4.86 -17.95
CA GLY A 225 -19.23 -6.31 -17.74
C GLY A 225 -18.26 -6.96 -18.73
N GLU A 226 -17.71 -6.22 -19.69
CA GLU A 226 -16.73 -6.70 -20.66
C GLU A 226 -15.28 -6.55 -20.15
N LEU A 227 -14.89 -7.41 -19.21
CA LEU A 227 -13.57 -7.38 -18.55
C LEU A 227 -12.38 -7.65 -19.50
N ASP A 228 -12.61 -8.32 -20.63
CA ASP A 228 -11.54 -8.71 -21.58
C ASP A 228 -10.76 -7.51 -22.14
N ALA A 229 -11.41 -6.37 -22.33
CA ALA A 229 -10.77 -5.15 -22.82
C ALA A 229 -9.75 -4.63 -21.80
N LEU A 230 -10.12 -4.63 -20.52
CA LEU A 230 -9.26 -4.23 -19.41
C LEU A 230 -8.08 -5.19 -19.24
N VAL A 231 -8.33 -6.50 -19.31
CA VAL A 231 -7.26 -7.52 -19.23
C VAL A 231 -6.25 -7.35 -20.37
N LYS A 232 -6.70 -7.15 -21.61
CA LYS A 232 -5.81 -6.94 -22.76
C LYS A 232 -4.99 -5.66 -22.63
N HIS A 233 -5.61 -4.57 -22.15
CA HIS A 233 -4.90 -3.31 -21.91
C HIS A 233 -3.79 -3.50 -20.87
N VAL A 234 -4.11 -4.14 -19.74
CA VAL A 234 -3.13 -4.45 -18.69
C VAL A 234 -1.98 -5.32 -19.24
N GLN A 235 -2.29 -6.36 -20.01
CA GLN A 235 -1.30 -7.28 -20.58
C GLN A 235 -0.38 -6.62 -21.63
N ALA A 236 -0.84 -5.56 -22.29
CA ALA A 236 -0.06 -4.84 -23.30
C ALA A 236 1.08 -3.99 -22.70
N ASP A 237 1.04 -3.69 -21.40
CA ASP A 237 2.10 -2.98 -20.68
C ASP A 237 2.80 -3.93 -19.68
N PRO A 238 3.97 -4.49 -20.04
CA PRO A 238 4.74 -5.36 -19.14
C PRO A 238 5.09 -4.71 -17.80
N ALA A 239 5.30 -3.39 -17.75
CA ALA A 239 5.60 -2.69 -16.51
C ALA A 239 4.35 -2.55 -15.63
N LEU A 240 3.15 -2.42 -16.21
CA LEU A 240 1.89 -2.49 -15.46
C LEU A 240 1.63 -3.89 -14.92
N VAL A 241 1.86 -4.93 -15.73
CA VAL A 241 1.77 -6.34 -15.26
C VAL A 241 2.73 -6.59 -14.09
N GLU A 242 3.97 -6.13 -14.20
CA GLU A 242 4.95 -6.26 -13.12
C GLU A 242 4.52 -5.52 -11.85
N ARG A 243 4.01 -4.29 -11.98
CA ARG A 243 3.48 -3.50 -10.86
C ARG A 243 2.32 -4.21 -10.17
N ILE A 244 1.32 -4.69 -10.94
CA ILE A 244 0.17 -5.41 -10.39
C ILE A 244 0.62 -6.70 -9.70
N SER A 245 1.53 -7.44 -10.32
CA SER A 245 2.07 -8.68 -9.75
C SER A 245 2.84 -8.41 -8.45
N ARG A 246 3.60 -7.31 -8.40
CA ARG A 246 4.33 -6.87 -7.21
C ARG A 246 3.36 -6.45 -6.10
N GLU A 247 2.36 -5.63 -6.39
CA GLU A 247 1.36 -5.23 -5.39
C GLU A 247 0.58 -6.44 -4.87
N ALA A 248 0.18 -7.37 -5.74
CA ALA A 248 -0.48 -8.61 -5.31
C ALA A 248 0.39 -9.40 -4.33
N LYS A 249 1.69 -9.52 -4.62
CA LYS A 249 2.67 -10.19 -3.76
C LYS A 249 2.88 -9.46 -2.43
N GLU A 250 3.05 -8.15 -2.46
CA GLU A 250 3.26 -7.33 -1.26
C GLU A 250 2.02 -7.32 -0.38
N ARG A 251 0.81 -7.18 -0.96
CA ARG A 251 -0.45 -7.33 -0.25
C ARG A 251 -0.56 -8.67 0.44
N ALA A 252 -0.33 -9.76 -0.29
CA ALA A 252 -0.28 -11.10 0.28
C ALA A 252 0.68 -11.22 1.48
N GLN A 253 1.86 -10.60 1.40
CA GLN A 253 2.83 -10.61 2.51
C GLN A 253 2.35 -9.80 3.71
N ARG A 254 1.73 -8.63 3.49
CA ARG A 254 1.09 -7.85 4.56
C ARG A 254 0.00 -8.67 5.25
N VAL A 255 -0.81 -9.36 4.45
CA VAL A 255 -1.91 -10.22 4.91
C VAL A 255 -1.40 -11.36 5.78
N GLU A 256 -0.37 -12.08 5.33
CA GLU A 256 0.27 -13.12 6.14
C GLU A 256 0.93 -12.58 7.41
N ALA A 257 1.57 -11.40 7.34
CA ALA A 257 2.15 -10.79 8.52
C ALA A 257 1.07 -10.48 9.55
N LYS A 258 -0.08 -9.97 9.10
CA LYS A 258 -1.22 -9.68 9.96
C LYS A 258 -1.86 -10.93 10.55
N LEU A 259 -1.96 -12.03 9.79
CA LEU A 259 -2.46 -13.31 10.32
C LEU A 259 -1.65 -13.83 11.52
N ARG A 260 -0.34 -13.52 11.60
CA ARG A 260 0.52 -13.93 12.73
C ARG A 260 0.29 -13.11 14.01
N ASP A 261 -0.32 -11.94 13.91
CA ASP A 261 -0.63 -11.06 15.04
C ASP A 261 -1.73 -11.71 15.91
N PRO A 262 -1.48 -11.93 17.22
CA PRO A 262 -2.47 -12.51 18.13
C PRO A 262 -3.78 -11.75 18.24
N ALA A 263 -3.79 -10.46 17.91
CA ALA A 263 -5.01 -9.65 17.95
C ALA A 263 -5.86 -9.78 16.67
N THR A 264 -5.32 -10.36 15.60
CA THR A 264 -6.01 -10.47 14.32
C THR A 264 -7.16 -11.50 14.40
N PRO A 265 -8.40 -11.10 14.09
CA PRO A 265 -9.54 -12.02 14.06
C PRO A 265 -9.34 -13.14 13.03
N SER A 266 -9.97 -14.30 13.28
CA SER A 266 -10.01 -15.37 12.28
C SER A 266 -10.74 -14.88 11.02
N VAL A 267 -10.21 -15.30 9.87
CA VAL A 267 -10.83 -15.09 8.56
C VAL A 267 -11.93 -16.10 8.26
N PHE A 268 -11.95 -17.21 8.99
CA PHE A 268 -12.90 -18.29 8.82
C PHE A 268 -14.13 -18.08 9.69
N SER A 269 -15.27 -18.51 9.18
CA SER A 269 -16.43 -18.82 10.02
C SER A 269 -16.24 -20.19 10.70
N PRO A 270 -16.94 -20.48 11.80
CA PRO A 270 -16.74 -21.73 12.51
C PRO A 270 -17.01 -22.98 11.65
N GLU A 271 -18.05 -22.93 10.81
CA GLU A 271 -18.38 -24.01 9.86
C GLU A 271 -17.30 -24.25 8.79
N GLU A 272 -16.56 -23.21 8.39
CA GLU A 272 -15.45 -23.33 7.44
C GLU A 272 -14.21 -23.89 8.11
N GLU A 273 -13.91 -23.46 9.33
CA GLU A 273 -12.81 -24.01 10.11
C GLU A 273 -13.03 -25.50 10.36
N LEU A 274 -14.26 -25.91 10.71
CA LEU A 274 -14.63 -27.32 10.86
C LEU A 274 -14.49 -28.11 9.56
N TRP A 275 -15.01 -27.57 8.45
CA TRP A 275 -14.86 -28.20 7.13
C TRP A 275 -13.39 -28.38 6.75
N LEU A 276 -12.57 -27.33 6.88
CA LEU A 276 -11.14 -27.40 6.56
C LEU A 276 -10.41 -28.40 7.47
N THR A 277 -10.75 -28.45 8.76
CA THR A 277 -10.16 -29.41 9.70
C THR A 277 -10.46 -30.83 9.27
N VAL A 278 -11.71 -31.13 8.91
CA VAL A 278 -12.14 -32.46 8.45
C VAL A 278 -11.51 -32.83 7.10
N ALA A 279 -11.61 -31.93 6.11
CA ALA A 279 -11.16 -32.19 4.75
C ALA A 279 -9.62 -32.29 4.63
N LEU A 280 -8.90 -31.59 5.50
CA LEU A 280 -7.43 -31.51 5.46
C LEU A 280 -6.74 -32.33 6.54
N TRP A 281 -7.49 -33.08 7.37
CA TRP A 281 -6.96 -33.87 8.49
C TRP A 281 -5.77 -34.75 8.07
N GLU A 282 -6.00 -35.69 7.15
CA GLU A 282 -4.96 -36.62 6.67
C GLU A 282 -3.80 -35.92 5.94
N PRO A 283 -4.03 -35.00 4.98
CA PRO A 283 -2.97 -34.23 4.34
C PRO A 283 -2.07 -33.45 5.31
N LEU A 284 -2.65 -32.83 6.35
CA LEU A 284 -1.90 -32.07 7.35
C LEU A 284 -1.09 -33.00 8.27
N ARG A 285 -1.65 -34.15 8.67
CA ARG A 285 -0.91 -35.19 9.41
C ARG A 285 0.26 -35.74 8.60
N ALA A 286 0.05 -36.03 7.32
CA ALA A 286 1.11 -36.46 6.42
C ALA A 286 2.24 -35.42 6.33
N MET A 287 1.91 -34.12 6.28
CA MET A 287 2.90 -33.04 6.34
C MET A 287 3.66 -33.00 7.68
N LYS A 288 2.96 -33.21 8.80
CA LYS A 288 3.55 -33.25 10.15
C LYS A 288 4.55 -34.39 10.34
N SER A 289 4.37 -35.51 9.63
CA SER A 289 5.30 -36.65 9.67
C SER A 289 6.71 -36.35 9.15
N GLN A 290 6.90 -35.21 8.45
CA GLN A 290 8.18 -34.74 7.90
C GLN A 290 9.01 -35.82 7.18
N PRO A 291 8.59 -36.27 5.98
CA PRO A 291 9.32 -37.28 5.22
C PRO A 291 10.77 -36.86 5.00
N LYS A 292 11.72 -37.76 5.31
CA LYS A 292 13.17 -37.50 5.15
C LYS A 292 13.59 -37.41 3.68
N GLU A 293 12.93 -38.16 2.82
CA GLU A 293 13.24 -38.20 1.38
C GLU A 293 12.67 -36.98 0.65
N PRO A 294 13.49 -36.24 -0.13
CA PRO A 294 13.04 -35.05 -0.86
C PRO A 294 11.84 -35.29 -1.78
N GLU A 295 11.79 -36.45 -2.44
CA GLU A 295 10.70 -36.82 -3.33
C GLU A 295 9.39 -37.06 -2.57
N ALA A 296 9.45 -37.81 -1.46
CA ALA A 296 8.30 -38.02 -0.59
C ALA A 296 7.76 -36.69 -0.02
N ARG A 297 8.66 -35.76 0.35
CA ARG A 297 8.28 -34.42 0.80
C ARG A 297 7.55 -33.63 -0.29
N ARG A 298 8.03 -33.67 -1.54
CA ARG A 298 7.35 -33.02 -2.68
C ARG A 298 5.96 -33.61 -2.91
N GLN A 299 5.82 -34.92 -2.83
CA GLN A 299 4.53 -35.61 -3.02
C GLN A 299 3.52 -35.22 -1.93
N VAL A 300 3.94 -35.15 -0.67
CA VAL A 300 3.07 -34.72 0.44
C VAL A 300 2.62 -33.26 0.26
N ILE A 301 3.53 -32.36 -0.11
CA ILE A 301 3.17 -30.94 -0.38
C ILE A 301 2.19 -30.85 -1.55
N ALA A 302 2.43 -31.57 -2.65
CA ALA A 302 1.53 -31.57 -3.80
C ALA A 302 0.15 -32.14 -3.47
N ALA A 303 0.09 -33.19 -2.64
CA ALA A 303 -1.16 -33.76 -2.14
C ALA A 303 -1.93 -32.75 -1.27
N LEU A 304 -1.25 -32.08 -0.34
CA LEU A 304 -1.85 -31.03 0.49
C LEU A 304 -2.40 -29.87 -0.34
N LEU A 305 -1.62 -29.36 -1.31
CA LEU A 305 -2.10 -28.27 -2.18
C LEU A 305 -3.32 -28.68 -3.01
N ARG A 306 -3.40 -29.93 -3.48
CA ARG A 306 -4.59 -30.45 -4.16
C ARG A 306 -5.78 -30.56 -3.21
N ALA A 307 -5.57 -31.04 -1.99
CA ALA A 307 -6.62 -31.14 -0.99
C ALA A 307 -7.18 -29.76 -0.62
N VAL A 308 -6.32 -28.76 -0.41
CA VAL A 308 -6.74 -27.37 -0.14
C VAL A 308 -7.55 -26.82 -1.31
N LYS A 309 -7.10 -27.01 -2.56
CA LYS A 309 -7.86 -26.58 -3.75
C LYS A 309 -9.22 -27.29 -3.88
N GLY A 310 -9.33 -28.55 -3.45
CA GLY A 310 -10.61 -29.28 -3.45
C GLY A 310 -11.53 -28.86 -2.31
N ALA A 311 -10.98 -28.46 -1.17
CA ALA A 311 -11.73 -27.99 -0.01
C ALA A 311 -12.23 -26.54 -0.16
N VAL A 312 -11.50 -25.71 -0.91
CA VAL A 312 -11.81 -24.30 -1.19
C VAL A 312 -12.41 -24.20 -2.60
N ASP A 313 -13.68 -24.60 -2.74
CA ASP A 313 -14.44 -24.45 -3.99
C ASP A 313 -15.02 -23.04 -4.15
N ALA A 314 -15.74 -22.81 -5.25
CA ALA A 314 -16.32 -21.51 -5.58
C ALA A 314 -17.26 -21.01 -4.46
N ASP A 315 -18.17 -21.87 -3.98
CA ASP A 315 -19.14 -21.51 -2.94
C ASP A 315 -18.45 -21.20 -1.60
N PHE A 316 -17.40 -21.94 -1.24
CA PHE A 316 -16.57 -21.62 -0.07
C PHE A 316 -15.92 -20.25 -0.22
N LEU A 317 -15.25 -20.02 -1.36
CA LEU A 317 -14.49 -18.80 -1.60
C LEU A 317 -15.42 -17.58 -1.65
N GLU A 318 -16.53 -17.67 -2.35
CA GLU A 318 -17.52 -16.60 -2.46
C GLU A 318 -18.06 -16.20 -1.09
N GLY A 319 -18.52 -17.17 -0.29
CA GLY A 319 -19.05 -16.89 1.06
C GLY A 319 -17.99 -16.32 2.02
N MET A 320 -16.74 -16.77 1.92
CA MET A 320 -15.64 -16.20 2.70
C MET A 320 -15.32 -14.76 2.29
N LEU A 321 -15.25 -14.48 0.99
CA LEU A 321 -14.96 -13.15 0.45
C LEU A 321 -16.09 -12.17 0.76
N GLU A 322 -17.35 -12.60 0.66
CA GLU A 322 -18.50 -11.78 1.00
C GLU A 322 -18.42 -11.30 2.45
N ARG A 323 -18.17 -12.21 3.41
CA ARG A 323 -18.03 -11.82 4.83
C ARG A 323 -16.86 -10.89 5.10
N MET A 324 -15.71 -11.10 4.44
CA MET A 324 -14.57 -10.18 4.56
C MET A 324 -14.95 -8.79 4.04
N ARG A 325 -15.62 -8.71 2.89
CA ARG A 325 -16.07 -7.46 2.27
C ARG A 325 -17.15 -6.77 3.10
N GLU A 326 -18.04 -7.51 3.73
CA GLU A 326 -19.04 -6.99 4.67
C GLU A 326 -18.37 -6.43 5.93
N GLY A 327 -17.46 -7.18 6.55
CA GLY A 327 -16.72 -6.71 7.72
C GLY A 327 -15.84 -5.50 7.43
N ALA A 328 -15.28 -5.39 6.22
CA ALA A 328 -14.56 -4.20 5.77
C ALA A 328 -15.46 -2.95 5.67
N LYS A 329 -16.77 -3.14 5.47
CA LYS A 329 -17.78 -2.07 5.39
C LYS A 329 -18.48 -1.81 6.73
N ASP A 330 -18.26 -2.63 7.75
CA ASP A 330 -18.93 -2.51 9.04
C ASP A 330 -18.46 -1.25 9.78
N PRO A 331 -19.34 -0.24 9.97
CA PRO A 331 -18.96 1.00 10.65
C PRO A 331 -18.64 0.80 12.13
N ALA A 332 -19.00 -0.34 12.73
CA ALA A 332 -18.65 -0.67 14.11
C ALA A 332 -17.20 -1.17 14.26
N ALA A 333 -16.56 -1.60 13.17
CA ALA A 333 -15.17 -2.05 13.18
C ALA A 333 -14.19 -0.87 13.15
N ASP A 334 -13.08 -0.99 13.87
CA ASP A 334 -12.00 -0.01 13.83
C ASP A 334 -11.35 0.06 12.43
N GLU A 335 -10.80 1.22 12.10
CA GLU A 335 -10.20 1.48 10.79
C GLU A 335 -9.09 0.47 10.41
N PRO A 336 -8.12 0.13 11.29
CA PRO A 336 -7.16 -0.93 11.01
C PRO A 336 -7.79 -2.29 10.68
N THR A 337 -8.87 -2.68 11.35
CA THR A 337 -9.59 -3.92 11.05
C THR A 337 -10.28 -3.88 9.69
N ARG A 338 -10.89 -2.75 9.32
CA ARG A 338 -11.53 -2.57 8.01
C ARG A 338 -10.52 -2.59 6.86
N GLU A 339 -9.38 -1.91 7.03
CA GLU A 339 -8.27 -1.93 6.08
C GLU A 339 -7.73 -3.35 5.90
N TRP A 340 -7.52 -4.05 7.02
CA TRP A 340 -7.07 -5.44 7.02
C TRP A 340 -8.03 -6.34 6.23
N LEU A 341 -9.33 -6.29 6.52
CA LEU A 341 -10.33 -7.13 5.84
C LEU A 341 -10.42 -6.83 4.33
N THR A 342 -10.19 -5.58 3.94
CA THR A 342 -10.10 -5.19 2.52
C THR A 342 -8.90 -5.85 1.84
N ASP A 343 -7.71 -5.72 2.43
CA ASP A 343 -6.49 -6.34 1.91
C ASP A 343 -6.60 -7.88 1.90
N ALA A 344 -7.22 -8.47 2.92
CA ALA A 344 -7.47 -9.90 3.02
C ALA A 344 -8.38 -10.39 1.88
N ALA A 345 -9.54 -9.75 1.66
CA ALA A 345 -10.47 -10.16 0.61
C ALA A 345 -9.77 -10.22 -0.76
N ILE A 346 -9.00 -9.19 -1.11
CA ILE A 346 -8.29 -9.13 -2.40
C ILE A 346 -7.22 -10.22 -2.49
N ALA A 347 -6.46 -10.44 -1.41
CA ALA A 347 -5.38 -11.44 -1.43
C ALA A 347 -5.90 -12.89 -1.46
N PHE A 348 -6.98 -13.19 -0.74
CA PHE A 348 -7.63 -14.49 -0.78
C PHE A 348 -8.32 -14.76 -2.12
N GLU A 349 -8.86 -13.73 -2.79
CA GLU A 349 -9.41 -13.85 -4.14
C GLU A 349 -8.31 -14.16 -5.17
N ALA A 350 -7.16 -13.49 -5.06
CA ALA A 350 -6.03 -13.69 -5.96
C ALA A 350 -5.32 -15.05 -5.75
N GLU A 351 -5.14 -15.48 -4.51
CA GLU A 351 -4.37 -16.68 -4.17
C GLU A 351 -5.06 -17.57 -3.11
N PRO A 352 -6.27 -18.09 -3.38
CA PRO A 352 -7.14 -18.69 -2.37
C PRO A 352 -6.50 -19.85 -1.62
N ALA A 353 -5.99 -20.85 -2.35
CA ALA A 353 -5.40 -22.03 -1.73
C ALA A 353 -4.15 -21.70 -0.89
N ARG A 354 -3.34 -20.73 -1.33
CA ARG A 354 -2.11 -20.35 -0.62
C ARG A 354 -2.45 -19.60 0.66
N LEU A 355 -3.40 -18.67 0.60
CA LEU A 355 -3.79 -17.83 1.72
C LEU A 355 -4.61 -18.60 2.76
N VAL A 356 -5.49 -19.52 2.35
CA VAL A 356 -6.17 -20.44 3.26
C VAL A 356 -5.16 -21.29 4.02
N LEU A 357 -4.16 -21.85 3.33
CA LEU A 357 -3.10 -22.61 3.98
C LEU A 357 -2.27 -21.74 4.93
N ALA A 358 -1.96 -20.50 4.55
CA ALA A 358 -1.25 -19.57 5.43
C ALA A 358 -2.07 -19.24 6.69
N ALA A 359 -3.36 -18.98 6.55
CA ALA A 359 -4.24 -18.73 7.68
C ALA A 359 -4.32 -19.94 8.62
N LEU A 360 -4.56 -21.14 8.09
CA LEU A 360 -4.60 -22.37 8.90
C LEU A 360 -3.31 -22.63 9.69
N LEU A 361 -2.15 -22.30 9.11
CA LEU A 361 -0.85 -22.60 9.71
C LEU A 361 -0.30 -21.49 10.61
N THR A 362 -0.79 -20.25 10.47
CA THR A 362 -0.17 -19.08 11.12
C THR A 362 -1.12 -18.23 11.95
N ALA A 363 -2.43 -18.32 11.72
CA ALA A 363 -3.42 -17.60 12.50
C ALA A 363 -3.38 -18.04 13.97
N ARG A 364 -3.57 -17.07 14.87
CA ARG A 364 -3.54 -17.28 16.32
C ARG A 364 -4.91 -17.24 16.98
N GLN A 365 -5.92 -16.78 16.26
CA GLN A 365 -7.31 -16.75 16.71
C GLN A 365 -8.10 -17.78 15.91
N GLU A 366 -8.94 -18.53 16.60
CA GLU A 366 -9.93 -19.42 15.99
C GLU A 366 -11.21 -18.65 15.65
N ALA A 367 -12.00 -19.22 14.75
CA ALA A 367 -13.34 -18.73 14.45
C ALA A 367 -14.19 -18.76 15.73
N LYS A 368 -14.84 -17.63 16.01
CA LYS A 368 -15.70 -17.48 17.20
C LYS A 368 -17.16 -17.70 16.82
N GLY A 369 -17.88 -18.37 17.72
CA GLY A 369 -19.33 -18.48 17.65
C GLY A 369 -20.00 -17.11 17.72
N ARG A 370 -21.15 -17.01 17.06
CA ARG A 370 -21.89 -15.77 16.80
C ARG A 370 -23.02 -15.58 17.81
N SER A 371 -23.41 -16.64 18.50
CA SER A 371 -24.35 -16.65 19.63
C SER A 371 -23.74 -17.39 20.82
N ALA A 372 -24.32 -17.21 22.02
CA ALA A 372 -23.88 -17.93 23.21
C ALA A 372 -24.11 -19.44 23.05
N GLU A 373 -25.24 -19.81 22.45
CA GLU A 373 -25.60 -21.18 22.11
C GLU A 373 -24.58 -21.81 21.14
N GLU A 374 -24.18 -21.07 20.12
CA GLU A 374 -23.17 -21.53 19.17
C GLU A 374 -21.79 -21.70 19.81
N LEU A 375 -21.39 -20.77 20.69
CA LEU A 375 -20.12 -20.88 21.42
C LEU A 375 -20.06 -22.16 22.26
N VAL A 376 -21.16 -22.51 22.94
CA VAL A 376 -21.26 -23.76 23.70
C VAL A 376 -21.19 -24.97 22.77
N ALA A 377 -21.96 -24.98 21.68
CA ALA A 377 -21.97 -26.09 20.73
C ALA A 377 -20.58 -26.35 20.12
N LEU A 378 -19.84 -25.29 19.75
CA LEU A 378 -18.49 -25.39 19.22
C LEU A 378 -17.49 -25.89 20.28
N ALA A 379 -17.63 -25.44 21.53
CA ALA A 379 -16.78 -25.91 22.62
C ALA A 379 -16.99 -27.40 22.91
N ASP A 380 -18.25 -27.84 22.96
CA ASP A 380 -18.60 -29.25 23.15
C ASP A 380 -18.06 -30.12 22.02
N LEU A 381 -18.20 -29.67 20.77
CA LEU A 381 -17.68 -30.38 19.60
C LEU A 381 -16.14 -30.48 19.63
N LYS A 382 -15.44 -29.40 19.96
CA LYS A 382 -13.98 -29.36 20.07
C LYS A 382 -13.44 -30.19 21.23
N ALA A 383 -14.24 -30.49 22.25
CA ALA A 383 -13.87 -31.34 23.37
C ALA A 383 -13.96 -32.85 23.07
N LEU A 384 -14.53 -33.24 21.93
CA LEU A 384 -14.69 -34.65 21.58
C LEU A 384 -13.36 -35.25 21.09
N PRO A 385 -13.05 -36.50 21.48
CA PRO A 385 -11.79 -37.17 21.13
C PRO A 385 -11.73 -37.63 19.65
N ALA A 386 -12.88 -37.66 18.99
CA ALA A 386 -13.07 -38.01 17.59
C ALA A 386 -14.31 -37.28 17.09
N TRP A 387 -14.38 -37.04 15.78
CA TRP A 387 -15.52 -36.44 15.11
C TRP A 387 -16.21 -37.44 14.20
N THR A 388 -17.50 -37.65 14.41
CA THR A 388 -18.41 -38.47 13.59
C THR A 388 -19.52 -37.61 13.00
N PRO A 389 -20.19 -38.06 11.93
CA PRO A 389 -21.32 -37.33 11.35
C PRO A 389 -22.40 -36.96 12.38
N GLU A 390 -22.71 -37.86 13.30
CA GLU A 390 -23.74 -37.70 14.33
C GLU A 390 -23.36 -36.63 15.36
N GLN A 391 -22.08 -36.45 15.63
CA GLN A 391 -21.60 -35.44 16.57
C GLN A 391 -21.66 -34.02 16.01
N LEU A 392 -21.58 -33.86 14.68
CA LEU A 392 -21.75 -32.57 14.01
C LEU A 392 -23.22 -32.17 13.85
N GLU A 393 -24.16 -33.11 14.02
CA GLU A 393 -25.59 -32.90 13.77
C GLU A 393 -26.24 -31.82 14.66
N PRO A 394 -25.97 -31.76 15.98
CA PRO A 394 -26.53 -30.69 16.81
C PRO A 394 -26.11 -29.29 16.35
N TYR A 395 -24.86 -29.16 15.87
CA TYR A 395 -24.36 -27.89 15.36
C TYR A 395 -25.02 -27.52 14.02
N ARG A 396 -25.21 -28.49 13.12
CA ARG A 396 -25.98 -28.30 11.87
C ARG A 396 -27.40 -27.79 12.14
N GLN A 397 -28.12 -28.43 13.06
CA GLN A 397 -29.49 -28.06 13.42
C GLN A 397 -29.57 -26.67 14.06
N LEU A 398 -28.55 -26.29 14.84
CA LEU A 398 -28.44 -24.94 15.40
C LEU A 398 -28.31 -23.89 14.28
N LEU A 399 -27.45 -24.13 13.29
CA LEU A 399 -27.29 -23.24 12.14
C LEU A 399 -28.59 -23.09 11.34
N GLU A 400 -29.33 -24.18 11.11
CA GLU A 400 -30.65 -24.14 10.46
C GLU A 400 -31.65 -23.31 11.25
N LYS A 401 -31.73 -23.51 12.57
CA LYS A 401 -32.62 -22.76 13.46
C LYS A 401 -32.30 -21.27 13.47
N GLU A 402 -31.03 -20.89 13.36
CA GLU A 402 -30.58 -19.50 13.27
C GLU A 402 -30.67 -18.91 11.85
N GLY A 403 -31.18 -19.65 10.87
CA GLY A 403 -31.35 -19.18 9.49
C GLY A 403 -30.05 -19.15 8.67
N ARG A 404 -29.01 -19.87 9.09
CA ARG A 404 -27.69 -19.96 8.45
C ARG A 404 -27.60 -21.16 7.50
N ALA A 405 -28.45 -21.19 6.49
CA ALA A 405 -28.59 -22.34 5.58
C ALA A 405 -27.27 -22.75 4.89
N SER A 406 -26.46 -21.78 4.44
CA SER A 406 -25.15 -22.04 3.82
C SER A 406 -24.16 -22.69 4.79
N GLY A 407 -24.19 -22.27 6.07
CA GLY A 407 -23.36 -22.87 7.11
C GLY A 407 -23.81 -24.29 7.45
N ALA A 408 -25.12 -24.52 7.57
CA ALA A 408 -25.69 -25.85 7.79
C ALA A 408 -25.33 -26.83 6.64
N GLU A 409 -25.40 -26.36 5.39
CA GLU A 409 -25.01 -27.15 4.22
C GLU A 409 -23.52 -27.52 4.24
N ARG A 410 -22.65 -26.61 4.69
CA ARG A 410 -21.22 -26.89 4.86
C ARG A 410 -20.97 -27.95 5.94
N ILE A 411 -21.71 -27.91 7.04
CA ILE A 411 -21.65 -28.98 8.06
C ILE A 411 -22.17 -30.30 7.50
N ARG A 412 -23.24 -30.29 6.69
CA ARG A 412 -23.74 -31.48 5.99
C ARG A 412 -22.66 -32.10 5.10
N ARG A 413 -21.92 -31.29 4.35
CA ARG A 413 -20.77 -31.74 3.56
C ARG A 413 -19.65 -32.34 4.42
N ALA A 414 -19.36 -31.75 5.59
CA ALA A 414 -18.39 -32.31 6.53
C ALA A 414 -18.86 -33.68 7.08
N GLN A 415 -20.16 -33.82 7.40
CA GLN A 415 -20.75 -35.09 7.79
C GLN A 415 -20.63 -36.15 6.69
N ASP A 416 -20.91 -35.79 5.44
CA ASP A 416 -20.76 -36.68 4.28
C ASP A 416 -19.30 -37.16 4.15
N TRP A 417 -18.33 -36.24 4.27
CA TRP A 417 -16.92 -36.56 4.22
C TRP A 417 -16.47 -37.50 5.35
N LEU A 418 -16.93 -37.25 6.59
CA LEU A 418 -16.58 -38.07 7.75
C LEU A 418 -17.06 -39.52 7.66
N ARG A 419 -18.11 -39.81 6.88
CA ARG A 419 -18.55 -41.20 6.64
C ARG A 419 -17.51 -42.02 5.88
N GLU A 420 -16.77 -41.36 4.99
CA GLU A 420 -15.72 -41.99 4.18
C GLU A 420 -14.34 -41.82 4.81
N HIS A 421 -14.13 -40.77 5.60
CA HIS A 421 -12.84 -40.36 6.16
C HIS A 421 -12.96 -39.98 7.65
N PRO A 422 -13.06 -40.96 8.56
CA PRO A 422 -13.25 -40.69 9.99
C PRO A 422 -12.04 -39.95 10.59
N VAL A 423 -12.31 -38.98 11.45
CA VAL A 423 -11.29 -38.14 12.11
C VAL A 423 -11.17 -38.53 13.59
N GLN A 424 -9.94 -38.84 14.03
CA GLN A 424 -9.60 -39.10 15.43
C GLN A 424 -8.62 -38.04 15.93
N LEU A 425 -9.05 -37.18 16.86
CA LEU A 425 -8.26 -36.04 17.34
C LEU A 425 -7.23 -36.45 18.40
N ASP A 426 -7.49 -37.52 19.15
CA ASP A 426 -6.66 -38.01 20.27
C ASP A 426 -5.62 -39.08 19.91
N ALA A 427 -5.51 -39.48 18.64
CA ALA A 427 -4.53 -40.47 18.22
C ALA A 427 -3.14 -39.82 18.09
N GLU A 428 -2.43 -39.74 19.23
CA GLU A 428 -1.02 -39.34 19.46
C GLU A 428 -0.39 -38.42 18.40
N ALA A 429 -0.13 -37.19 18.84
CA ALA A 429 0.58 -36.12 18.16
C ALA A 429 1.97 -36.50 17.62
#